data_AF-T0MTV6-F1
#
_entry.id   AF-T0MTV6-F1
#
_cell.length_a   1.000
_cell.length_b   1.000
_cell.length_c   1.000
_cell.angle_alpha   90.00
_cell.angle_beta   90.00
_cell.angle_gamma   90.00
#
_symmetry.space_group_name_H-M   'P 1'
#
loop_
_entity.id
_entity.type
_entity.pdbx_description
1 polymer ?
#
loop_
_entity_poly.entity_id
_entity_poly.type
_entity_poly.pdbx_seq_one_letter_code
_entity_poly.pdbx_strand_id
1 'polypeptide(L)'
;MKKKLKSGENIIEFTPGDKDINFSCWMGMIRGKIKVVDNLDSVESSSSSNSGSEVKRSIYGTDISKAKTELLVNKAVKANESQVAKFNGIGYEFQPLIAVTESNLKTKVTFVLSNFDEAESEFNILDGTTTEEVTSFDGKKGINEIELSPNKSGFYMIVKDDSILGIIQVVDNLDNADLEEIRKTYIK
;
A
#
# COMPACT_ATOMS: atom_id res chain seq x y z
N MET A 1 11.75 -30.34 -17.40
CA MET A 1 11.88 -30.66 -15.96
C MET A 1 10.53 -30.49 -15.29
N LYS A 2 10.12 -31.38 -14.38
CA LYS A 2 8.87 -31.24 -13.61
C LYS A 2 9.18 -31.46 -12.13
N LYS A 3 9.10 -30.40 -11.32
CA LYS A 3 9.32 -30.46 -9.86
C LYS A 3 7.99 -30.21 -9.15
N LYS A 4 7.62 -31.11 -8.23
CA LYS A 4 6.46 -30.90 -7.34
C LYS A 4 6.88 -29.95 -6.23
N LEU A 5 6.25 -28.78 -6.16
CA LEU A 5 6.49 -27.79 -5.12
C LEU A 5 5.80 -28.22 -3.82
N LYS A 6 6.40 -27.87 -2.68
CA LYS A 6 5.80 -27.99 -1.35
C LYS A 6 5.45 -26.61 -0.82
N SER A 7 4.59 -26.53 0.20
CA SER A 7 4.36 -25.25 0.90
C SER A 7 5.66 -24.78 1.56
N GLY A 8 5.94 -23.48 1.51
CA GLY A 8 7.21 -22.88 1.96
C GLY A 8 8.27 -22.74 0.87
N GLU A 9 9.54 -22.65 1.28
CA GLU A 9 10.66 -22.41 0.37
C GLU A 9 10.97 -23.64 -0.50
N ASN A 10 11.14 -23.41 -1.81
CA ASN A 10 11.50 -24.46 -2.76
C ASN A 10 12.74 -24.03 -3.54
N ILE A 11 13.88 -24.66 -3.27
CA ILE A 11 15.12 -24.44 -4.02
C ILE A 11 15.13 -25.41 -5.21
N ILE A 12 15.33 -24.86 -6.42
CA ILE A 12 15.42 -25.64 -7.66
C ILE A 12 16.71 -25.25 -8.36
N GLU A 13 17.68 -26.17 -8.35
CA GLU A 13 18.95 -26.02 -9.05
C GLU A 13 18.89 -26.68 -10.41
N PHE A 14 19.33 -25.97 -11.44
CA PHE A 14 19.52 -26.50 -12.78
C PHE A 14 20.54 -25.65 -13.52
N THR A 15 21.17 -26.25 -14.52
CA THR A 15 22.02 -25.53 -15.47
C THR A 15 21.15 -25.11 -16.67
N PRO A 16 20.93 -23.81 -16.91
CA PRO A 16 20.24 -23.38 -18.11
C PRO A 16 21.07 -23.73 -19.35
N GLY A 17 20.39 -24.13 -20.44
CA GLY A 17 21.00 -24.16 -21.77
C GLY A 17 20.73 -22.86 -22.53
N ASP A 18 21.07 -22.80 -23.81
CA ASP A 18 21.05 -21.56 -24.63
C ASP A 18 19.65 -21.02 -24.97
N LYS A 19 18.59 -21.52 -24.32
CA LYS A 19 17.20 -21.15 -24.61
C LYS A 19 16.49 -20.68 -23.34
N ASP A 20 15.65 -19.67 -23.50
CA ASP A 20 14.73 -19.20 -22.48
C ASP A 20 13.87 -20.34 -21.90
N ILE A 21 13.63 -20.27 -20.60
CA ILE A 21 12.89 -21.29 -19.86
C ILE A 21 11.53 -20.73 -19.50
N ASN A 22 10.49 -21.28 -20.11
CA ASN A 22 9.12 -20.95 -19.75
C ASN A 22 8.68 -21.77 -18.54
N PHE A 23 7.97 -21.14 -17.62
CA PHE A 23 7.35 -21.82 -16.48
C PHE A 23 5.87 -21.43 -16.37
N SER A 24 5.07 -22.36 -15.87
CA SER A 24 3.66 -22.12 -15.54
C SER A 24 3.21 -23.02 -14.39
N CYS A 25 2.28 -22.52 -13.58
CA CYS A 25 1.56 -23.34 -12.60
C CYS A 25 0.53 -24.23 -13.32
N TRP A 26 0.16 -25.37 -12.71
CA TRP A 26 -0.85 -26.30 -13.26
C TRP A 26 -2.19 -25.62 -13.55
N MET A 27 -2.60 -24.68 -12.70
CA MET A 27 -3.83 -23.88 -12.88
C MET A 27 -3.68 -22.77 -13.93
N GLY A 28 -2.50 -22.63 -14.55
CA GLY A 28 -2.24 -21.67 -15.63
C GLY A 28 -2.25 -20.19 -15.22
N MET A 29 -2.50 -19.90 -13.94
CA MET A 29 -2.62 -18.55 -13.39
C MET A 29 -1.28 -17.82 -13.32
N ILE A 30 -0.22 -18.52 -12.88
CA ILE A 30 1.14 -17.98 -12.85
C ILE A 30 1.86 -18.50 -14.08
N ARG A 31 2.38 -17.59 -14.89
CA ARG A 31 3.21 -17.86 -16.06
C ARG A 31 4.39 -16.90 -16.05
N GLY A 32 5.54 -17.37 -16.50
CA GLY A 32 6.67 -16.50 -16.68
C GLY A 32 7.73 -17.14 -17.56
N LYS A 33 8.76 -16.35 -17.82
CA LYS A 33 9.89 -16.74 -18.64
C LYS A 33 11.16 -16.30 -17.93
N ILE A 34 12.06 -17.25 -17.71
CA ILE A 34 13.42 -17.00 -17.28
C ILE A 34 14.23 -16.80 -18.56
N LYS A 35 14.68 -15.58 -18.83
CA LYS A 35 15.54 -15.28 -19.98
C LYS A 35 16.94 -15.82 -19.69
N VAL A 36 17.48 -16.59 -20.64
CA VAL A 36 18.88 -17.02 -20.57
C VAL A 36 19.67 -16.11 -21.50
N VAL A 37 20.65 -15.40 -20.94
CA VAL A 37 21.46 -14.42 -21.67
C VAL A 37 22.93 -14.60 -21.34
N ASP A 38 23.78 -14.29 -22.32
CA ASP A 38 25.24 -14.36 -22.16
C ASP A 38 25.77 -13.17 -21.35
N ASN A 39 25.08 -12.04 -21.39
CA ASN A 39 25.43 -10.83 -20.65
C ASN A 39 24.18 -10.21 -20.01
N LEU A 40 24.20 -10.11 -18.67
CA LEU A 40 23.11 -9.55 -17.87
C LEU A 40 22.85 -8.07 -18.18
N ASP A 41 23.85 -7.32 -18.61
CA ASP A 41 23.72 -5.89 -18.95
C ASP A 41 22.97 -5.65 -20.28
N SER A 42 22.76 -6.70 -21.08
CA SER A 42 22.08 -6.63 -22.38
C SER A 42 20.58 -6.93 -22.33
N VAL A 43 20.03 -7.16 -21.13
CA VAL A 43 18.61 -7.47 -20.94
C VAL A 43 17.79 -6.19 -21.00
N GLU A 44 17.42 -5.77 -22.21
CA GLU A 44 16.31 -4.84 -22.36
C GLU A 44 14.99 -5.58 -22.07
N SER A 45 14.23 -5.04 -21.10
CA SER A 45 12.88 -5.46 -20.78
C SER A 45 11.92 -5.08 -21.91
N SER A 46 11.98 -5.83 -23.02
CA SER A 46 10.96 -5.77 -24.06
C SER A 46 9.67 -6.40 -23.52
N SER A 47 8.81 -5.52 -22.99
CA SER A 47 7.43 -5.81 -22.64
C SER A 47 6.72 -6.46 -23.82
N SER A 48 6.57 -7.79 -23.76
CA SER A 48 5.70 -8.51 -24.69
C SER A 48 4.27 -8.12 -24.36
N SER A 49 3.72 -7.22 -25.16
CA SER A 49 2.29 -6.92 -25.19
C SER A 49 1.54 -8.15 -25.73
N ASN A 50 0.79 -8.83 -24.87
CA ASN A 50 -0.45 -9.44 -25.31
C ASN A 50 -1.48 -9.47 -24.18
N SER A 51 -2.63 -8.86 -24.46
CA SER A 51 -3.76 -8.52 -23.58
C SER A 51 -3.44 -7.42 -22.56
N GLY A 52 -3.81 -6.19 -22.92
CA GLY A 52 -3.63 -4.97 -22.11
C GLY A 52 -4.23 -5.09 -20.72
N SER A 53 -3.37 -5.40 -19.76
CA SER A 53 -3.50 -4.90 -18.40
C SER A 53 -2.50 -3.75 -18.33
N GLU A 54 -3.01 -2.52 -18.15
CA GLU A 54 -2.13 -1.41 -17.82
C GLU A 54 -1.27 -1.83 -16.64
N VAL A 55 0.06 -1.82 -16.81
CA VAL A 55 0.96 -1.96 -15.66
C VAL A 55 0.75 -0.70 -14.83
N LYS A 56 -0.16 -0.76 -13.86
CA LYS A 56 -0.46 0.34 -12.95
C LYS A 56 0.79 0.63 -12.13
N ARG A 57 1.51 1.69 -12.50
CA ARG A 57 2.72 2.11 -11.80
C ARG A 57 2.34 2.74 -10.47
N SER A 58 3.11 2.44 -9.42
CA SER A 58 2.93 3.07 -8.12
C SER A 58 3.20 4.58 -8.23
N ILE A 59 2.40 5.37 -7.49
CA ILE A 59 2.58 6.82 -7.34
C ILE A 59 3.83 7.17 -6.52
N TYR A 60 4.43 6.19 -5.84
CA TYR A 60 5.67 6.32 -5.06
C TYR A 60 6.92 5.84 -5.81
N GLY A 61 6.76 5.41 -7.06
CA GLY A 61 7.85 4.87 -7.88
C GLY A 61 8.14 3.40 -7.59
N THR A 62 9.27 2.90 -8.10
CA THR A 62 9.65 1.48 -7.98
C THR A 62 10.36 1.16 -6.66
N ASP A 63 10.74 2.19 -5.90
CA ASP A 63 11.44 2.07 -4.62
C ASP A 63 10.91 3.13 -3.66
N ILE A 64 9.97 2.72 -2.80
CA ILE A 64 9.28 3.60 -1.86
C ILE A 64 10.23 4.24 -0.82
N SER A 65 11.38 3.61 -0.54
CA SER A 65 12.40 4.17 0.36
C SER A 65 13.00 5.47 -0.21
N LYS A 66 12.92 5.67 -1.53
CA LYS A 66 13.40 6.87 -2.23
C LYS A 66 12.32 7.95 -2.41
N ALA A 67 11.05 7.65 -2.13
CA ALA A 67 9.99 8.65 -2.20
C ALA A 67 10.22 9.74 -1.15
N LYS A 68 9.75 10.97 -1.40
CA LYS A 68 9.87 12.07 -0.44
C LYS A 68 8.91 11.85 0.74
N THR A 69 9.34 12.20 1.95
CA THR A 69 8.53 12.00 3.17
C THR A 69 7.22 12.77 3.13
N GLU A 70 7.19 13.97 2.57
CA GLU A 70 5.97 14.78 2.37
C GLU A 70 4.89 14.12 1.49
N LEU A 71 5.28 13.16 0.65
CA LEU A 71 4.33 12.36 -0.14
C LEU A 71 3.79 11.17 0.66
N LEU A 72 4.58 10.64 1.59
CA LEU A 72 4.27 9.44 2.36
C LEU A 72 3.57 9.74 3.69
N VAL A 73 3.90 10.87 4.32
CA VAL A 73 3.48 11.22 5.67
C VAL A 73 3.00 12.67 5.69
N ASN A 74 1.76 12.91 6.13
CA ASN A 74 1.26 14.26 6.39
C ASN A 74 0.58 14.37 7.75
N LYS A 75 0.72 15.55 8.38
CA LYS A 75 -0.02 15.90 9.59
C LYS A 75 -1.46 16.26 9.25
N ALA A 76 -2.37 15.92 10.14
CA ALA A 76 -3.73 16.44 10.14
C ALA A 76 -3.71 17.96 10.34
N VAL A 77 -4.76 18.63 9.86
CA VAL A 77 -4.96 20.06 10.09
C VAL A 77 -5.84 20.23 11.32
N LYS A 78 -5.33 20.92 12.36
CA LYS A 78 -6.08 21.22 13.58
C LYS A 78 -7.02 22.40 13.38
N ALA A 79 -8.23 22.29 13.92
CA ALA A 79 -9.21 23.36 14.02
C ALA A 79 -10.02 23.20 15.31
N ASN A 80 -9.79 24.09 16.28
CA ASN A 80 -10.40 24.04 17.62
C ASN A 80 -10.18 22.67 18.29
N GLU A 81 -11.25 22.02 18.76
CA GLU A 81 -11.26 20.69 19.40
C GLU A 81 -11.37 19.54 18.39
N SER A 82 -10.99 19.78 17.13
CA SER A 82 -11.06 18.80 16.06
C SER A 82 -9.85 18.87 15.15
N GLN A 83 -9.65 17.81 14.37
CA GLN A 83 -8.63 17.76 13.33
C GLN A 83 -9.15 17.02 12.10
N VAL A 84 -8.57 17.34 10.95
CA VAL A 84 -8.89 16.70 9.68
C VAL A 84 -7.66 16.02 9.11
N ALA A 85 -7.73 14.71 8.94
CA ALA A 85 -6.78 13.91 8.18
C ALA A 85 -7.36 13.65 6.78
N LYS A 86 -6.54 13.73 5.74
CA LYS A 86 -7.00 13.57 4.36
C LYS A 86 -6.14 12.56 3.62
N PHE A 87 -6.80 11.64 2.93
CA PHE A 87 -6.20 10.70 1.97
C PHE A 87 -6.76 10.99 0.58
N ASN A 88 -5.89 11.14 -0.41
CA ASN A 88 -6.28 11.14 -1.82
C ASN A 88 -6.02 9.76 -2.39
N GLY A 89 -7.04 9.10 -2.92
CA GLY A 89 -6.90 7.86 -3.65
C GLY A 89 -6.54 8.11 -5.10
N ILE A 90 -5.42 7.55 -5.55
CA ILE A 90 -4.88 7.70 -6.90
C ILE A 90 -4.49 6.32 -7.41
N GLY A 91 -5.19 5.82 -8.43
CA GLY A 91 -5.04 4.43 -8.84
C GLY A 91 -5.40 3.53 -7.66
N TYR A 92 -4.53 2.60 -7.29
CA TYR A 92 -4.77 1.65 -6.19
C TYR A 92 -4.13 2.07 -4.86
N GLU A 93 -3.57 3.27 -4.76
CA GLU A 93 -2.83 3.75 -3.58
C GLU A 93 -3.44 5.01 -2.96
N PHE A 94 -3.21 5.19 -1.67
CA PHE A 94 -3.50 6.46 -0.98
C PHE A 94 -2.28 7.37 -0.93
N GLN A 95 -2.53 8.68 -1.00
CA GLN A 95 -1.56 9.74 -0.73
C GLN A 95 -2.10 10.76 0.29
N PRO A 96 -1.44 10.94 1.46
CA PRO A 96 -0.26 10.20 1.93
C PRO A 96 -0.57 8.72 2.22
N LEU A 97 0.45 7.91 2.51
CA LEU A 97 0.24 6.57 3.08
C LEU A 97 -0.04 6.63 4.59
N ILE A 98 0.53 7.63 5.27
CA ILE A 98 0.45 7.81 6.72
C ILE A 98 -0.13 9.20 7.00
N ALA A 99 -1.28 9.27 7.64
CA ALA A 99 -1.79 10.51 8.23
C ALA A 99 -1.48 10.54 9.72
N VAL A 100 -0.88 11.62 10.21
CA VAL A 100 -0.53 11.79 11.62
C VAL A 100 -1.57 12.66 12.32
N THR A 101 -2.15 12.17 13.40
CA THR A 101 -3.24 12.80 14.16
C THR A 101 -2.88 12.88 15.65
N GLU A 102 -3.52 13.78 16.38
CA GLU A 102 -3.36 13.92 17.83
C GLU A 102 -4.38 13.08 18.61
N SER A 103 -3.97 12.47 19.72
CA SER A 103 -4.90 11.83 20.67
C SER A 103 -5.81 12.87 21.33
N ASN A 104 -6.96 12.44 21.84
CA ASN A 104 -7.95 13.27 22.55
C ASN A 104 -8.61 14.38 21.71
N LEU A 105 -8.43 14.35 20.38
CA LEU A 105 -9.16 15.20 19.43
C LEU A 105 -10.06 14.36 18.52
N LYS A 106 -11.27 14.87 18.27
CA LYS A 106 -12.13 14.29 17.23
C LYS A 106 -11.46 14.46 15.87
N THR A 107 -11.29 13.35 15.18
CA THR A 107 -10.59 13.28 13.90
C THR A 107 -11.59 12.95 12.82
N LYS A 108 -11.87 13.91 11.94
CA LYS A 108 -12.53 13.61 10.67
C LYS A 108 -11.48 13.10 9.69
N VAL A 109 -11.69 11.91 9.15
CA VAL A 109 -10.82 11.35 8.11
C VAL A 109 -11.55 11.42 6.78
N THR A 110 -10.98 12.18 5.84
CA THR A 110 -11.56 12.41 4.51
C THR A 110 -10.81 11.58 3.47
N PHE A 111 -11.52 10.71 2.76
CA PHE A 111 -11.02 9.94 1.64
C PHE A 111 -11.54 10.53 0.32
N VAL A 112 -10.66 11.07 -0.51
CA VAL A 112 -10.99 11.54 -1.85
C VAL A 112 -10.73 10.40 -2.85
N LEU A 113 -11.77 9.66 -3.21
CA LEU A 113 -11.71 8.45 -4.02
C LEU A 113 -12.08 8.66 -5.50
N SER A 114 -12.23 9.91 -5.96
CA SER A 114 -12.59 10.21 -7.35
C SER A 114 -11.67 9.48 -8.36
N ASN A 115 -10.38 9.44 -8.07
CA ASN A 115 -9.36 8.81 -8.93
C ASN A 115 -8.85 7.46 -8.37
N PHE A 116 -9.52 6.90 -7.37
CA PHE A 116 -9.15 5.61 -6.78
C PHE A 116 -9.81 4.47 -7.55
N ASP A 117 -9.04 3.45 -7.90
CA ASP A 117 -9.51 2.26 -8.57
C ASP A 117 -10.40 1.45 -7.64
N GLU A 118 -11.50 0.89 -8.17
CA GLU A 118 -12.39 0.03 -7.38
C GLU A 118 -12.86 0.69 -6.06
N ALA A 119 -13.13 2.00 -6.12
CA ALA A 119 -13.59 2.80 -4.98
C ALA A 119 -14.92 2.31 -4.37
N GLU A 120 -15.73 1.59 -5.16
CA GLU A 120 -17.03 1.04 -4.75
C GLU A 120 -16.82 -0.31 -4.03
N SER A 121 -16.28 -0.25 -2.82
CA SER A 121 -15.89 -1.40 -2.00
C SER A 121 -15.93 -1.03 -0.52
N GLU A 122 -15.94 -2.03 0.36
CA GLU A 122 -15.88 -1.83 1.81
C GLU A 122 -14.43 -1.57 2.25
N PHE A 123 -14.26 -0.51 3.04
CA PHE A 123 -12.99 -0.17 3.68
C PHE A 123 -13.13 -0.33 5.19
N ASN A 124 -12.22 -1.07 5.80
CA ASN A 124 -12.19 -1.34 7.22
C ASN A 124 -11.09 -0.53 7.90
N ILE A 125 -11.40 0.01 9.07
CA ILE A 125 -10.44 0.68 9.94
C ILE A 125 -10.24 -0.19 11.16
N LEU A 126 -9.03 -0.74 11.29
CA LEU A 126 -8.67 -1.65 12.37
C LEU A 126 -7.73 -0.97 13.36
N ASP A 127 -7.87 -1.26 14.65
CA ASP A 127 -6.83 -0.93 15.63
C ASP A 127 -5.55 -1.69 15.27
N GLY A 128 -4.44 -0.96 15.12
CA GLY A 128 -3.17 -1.52 14.70
C GLY A 128 -2.55 -2.50 15.68
N THR A 129 -2.98 -2.49 16.94
CA THR A 129 -2.46 -3.36 18.00
C THR A 129 -3.37 -4.56 18.24
N THR A 130 -4.68 -4.34 18.37
CA THR A 130 -5.65 -5.42 18.69
C THR A 130 -6.21 -6.09 17.44
N THR A 131 -6.06 -5.47 16.26
CA THR A 131 -6.69 -5.87 14.99
C THR A 131 -8.22 -5.88 15.02
N GLU A 132 -8.82 -5.35 16.09
CA GLU A 132 -10.27 -5.20 16.21
C GLU A 132 -10.73 -4.09 15.26
N GLU A 133 -11.87 -4.32 14.63
CA GLU A 133 -12.52 -3.31 13.79
C GLU A 133 -13.01 -2.15 14.66
N VAL A 134 -12.58 -0.95 14.30
CA VAL A 134 -13.00 0.31 14.92
C VAL A 134 -14.22 0.87 14.20
N THR A 135 -14.21 0.82 12.87
CA THR A 135 -15.30 1.25 12.00
C THR A 135 -15.06 0.74 10.57
N SER A 136 -16.09 0.76 9.74
CA SER A 136 -16.00 0.51 8.31
C SER A 136 -16.84 1.52 7.51
N PHE A 137 -16.58 1.63 6.21
CA PHE A 137 -17.41 2.40 5.31
C PHE A 137 -17.46 1.80 3.91
N ASP A 138 -18.63 1.87 3.28
CA ASP A 138 -18.78 1.60 1.86
C ASP A 138 -18.25 2.79 1.05
N GLY A 139 -17.09 2.60 0.43
CA GLY A 139 -16.48 3.61 -0.42
C GLY A 139 -17.33 3.91 -1.65
N LYS A 140 -17.30 5.17 -2.07
CA LYS A 140 -17.91 5.65 -3.32
C LYS A 140 -16.94 6.56 -4.05
N LYS A 141 -17.07 6.65 -5.37
CA LYS A 141 -16.38 7.70 -6.13
C LYS A 141 -16.76 9.07 -5.58
N GLY A 142 -15.77 9.94 -5.36
CA GLY A 142 -15.96 11.25 -4.74
C GLY A 142 -15.36 11.32 -3.34
N ILE A 143 -16.02 12.03 -2.43
CA ILE A 143 -15.55 12.26 -1.06
C ILE A 143 -16.31 11.32 -0.12
N ASN A 144 -15.56 10.59 0.72
CA ASN A 144 -16.07 9.76 1.80
C ASN A 144 -15.45 10.25 3.10
N GLU A 145 -16.21 10.20 4.20
CA GLU A 145 -15.77 10.69 5.49
C GLU A 145 -16.13 9.70 6.59
N ILE A 146 -15.22 9.52 7.53
CA ILE A 146 -15.47 8.84 8.81
C ILE A 146 -15.00 9.73 9.96
N GLU A 147 -15.43 9.41 11.17
CA GLU A 147 -14.97 10.07 12.38
C GLU A 147 -14.30 9.06 13.33
N LEU A 148 -13.14 9.45 13.87
CA LEU A 148 -12.42 8.72 14.91
C LEU A 148 -12.23 9.62 16.12
N SER A 149 -12.26 9.05 17.32
CA SER A 149 -12.00 9.79 18.58
C SER A 149 -10.98 9.02 19.42
N PRO A 150 -9.71 8.94 18.97
CA PRO A 150 -8.68 8.22 19.71
C PRO A 150 -8.45 8.88 21.07
N ASN A 151 -8.40 8.10 22.15
CA ASN A 151 -8.16 8.58 23.52
C ASN A 151 -6.72 8.38 24.00
N LYS A 152 -5.86 7.77 23.16
CA LYS A 152 -4.45 7.51 23.42
C LYS A 152 -3.67 7.45 22.10
N SER A 153 -2.36 7.57 22.18
CA SER A 153 -1.45 7.29 21.07
C SER A 153 -1.51 5.81 20.65
N GLY A 154 -1.23 5.57 19.37
CA GLY A 154 -1.41 4.28 18.71
C GLY A 154 -1.48 4.46 17.21
N PHE A 155 -1.97 3.46 16.49
CA PHE A 155 -2.20 3.59 15.05
C PHE A 155 -3.41 2.77 14.61
N TYR A 156 -4.03 3.19 13.52
CA TYR A 156 -5.08 2.45 12.84
C TYR A 156 -4.62 2.06 11.44
N MET A 157 -5.06 0.89 10.99
CA MET A 157 -4.82 0.39 9.63
C MET A 157 -6.07 0.61 8.78
N ILE A 158 -5.90 1.11 7.57
CA ILE A 158 -6.96 1.19 6.55
C ILE A 158 -6.83 -0.03 5.65
N VAL A 159 -7.83 -0.88 5.62
CA VAL A 159 -7.80 -2.19 4.95
C VAL A 159 -8.91 -2.29 3.91
N LYS A 160 -8.58 -2.79 2.71
CA LYS A 160 -9.53 -3.17 1.64
C LYS A 160 -9.06 -4.49 1.05
N ASP A 161 -9.95 -5.46 0.89
CA ASP A 161 -9.64 -6.79 0.31
C ASP A 161 -8.37 -7.43 0.93
N ASP A 162 -8.33 -7.49 2.27
CA ASP A 162 -7.20 -7.99 3.08
C ASP A 162 -5.85 -7.27 2.86
N SER A 163 -5.85 -6.14 2.14
CA SER A 163 -4.67 -5.34 1.85
C SER A 163 -4.67 -4.05 2.66
N ILE A 164 -3.55 -3.76 3.33
CA ILE A 164 -3.35 -2.49 4.03
C ILE A 164 -3.05 -1.40 3.00
N LEU A 165 -3.90 -0.39 2.94
CA LEU A 165 -3.79 0.73 2.00
C LEU A 165 -3.15 1.98 2.63
N GLY A 166 -3.23 2.11 3.96
CA GLY A 166 -2.71 3.28 4.66
C GLY A 166 -2.80 3.14 6.17
N ILE A 167 -2.21 4.12 6.86
CA ILE A 167 -2.07 4.15 8.31
C ILE A 167 -2.53 5.52 8.83
N ILE A 168 -3.25 5.51 9.94
CA ILE A 168 -3.54 6.71 10.73
C ILE A 168 -2.71 6.60 12.01
N GLN A 169 -1.61 7.34 12.09
CA GLN A 169 -0.73 7.37 13.26
C GLN A 169 -1.26 8.39 14.26
N VAL A 170 -1.62 7.95 15.46
CA VAL A 170 -2.03 8.83 16.57
C VAL A 170 -0.83 9.11 17.48
N VAL A 171 -0.52 10.37 17.70
CA VAL A 171 0.53 10.86 18.60
C VAL A 171 -0.07 11.67 19.76
N ASP A 172 0.70 11.85 20.83
CA ASP A 172 0.23 12.64 21.97
C ASP A 172 0.16 14.15 21.66
N ASN A 173 1.08 14.66 20.83
CA ASN A 173 1.12 16.06 20.41
C ASN A 173 1.54 16.16 18.93
N LEU A 174 0.66 16.68 18.08
CA LEU A 174 0.87 16.75 16.64
C LEU A 174 1.92 17.81 16.24
N ASP A 175 2.03 18.90 16.99
CA ASP A 175 2.97 19.98 16.68
C ASP A 175 4.42 19.49 16.81
N ASN A 176 4.67 18.61 17.78
CA ASN A 176 5.98 18.02 18.07
C ASN A 176 6.29 16.74 17.27
N ALA A 177 5.35 16.24 16.46
CA ALA A 177 5.56 15.01 15.71
C ALA A 177 6.67 15.15 14.64
N ASP A 178 7.65 14.24 14.69
CA ASP A 178 8.71 14.11 13.68
C ASP A 178 8.26 13.14 12.58
N LEU A 179 8.09 13.68 11.36
CA LEU A 179 7.58 12.90 10.22
C LEU A 179 8.60 11.91 9.66
N GLU A 180 9.90 12.19 9.79
CA GLU A 180 10.95 11.27 9.34
C GLU A 180 11.06 10.07 10.28
N GLU A 181 10.96 10.29 11.59
CA GLU A 181 10.92 9.19 12.57
C GLU A 181 9.66 8.33 12.42
N ILE A 182 8.50 8.96 12.21
CA ILE A 182 7.26 8.23 11.92
C ILE A 182 7.40 7.43 10.64
N ARG A 183 7.94 8.00 9.56
CA ARG A 183 8.21 7.28 8.32
C ARG A 183 9.05 6.02 8.56
N LYS A 184 10.18 6.15 9.25
CA LYS A 184 11.12 5.03 9.52
C LYS A 184 10.49 3.88 10.31
N THR A 185 9.43 4.15 11.07
CA THR A 185 8.68 3.12 11.80
C THR A 185 8.02 2.12 10.84
N TYR A 186 7.56 2.60 9.68
CA TYR A 186 6.76 1.81 8.73
C TYR A 186 7.47 1.51 7.41
N ILE A 187 8.38 2.38 6.99
CA ILE A 187 9.07 2.32 5.70
C ILE A 187 10.57 2.47 5.97
N LYS A 188 11.33 1.41 5.68
CA LYS A 188 12.79 1.34 5.87
C LYS A 188 13.56 1.67 4.60
#